data_AF-A0A2V6BW69-F1
#
_entry.id   AF-A0A2V6BW69-F1
#
_cell.length_a   1.000
_cell.length_b   1.000
_cell.length_c   1.000
_cell.angle_alpha   90.00
_cell.angle_beta   90.00
_cell.angle_gamma   90.00
#
_symmetry.space_group_name_H-M   'P 1'
#
loop_
_entity.id
_entity.type
_entity.pdbx_description
1 polymer ?
#
loop_
_entity_poly.entity_id
_entity_poly.type
_entity_poly.pdbx_seq_one_letter_code
_entity_poly.pdbx_strand_id
1 'polypeptide(L)'
;QPWPKFLLALYLNFTRQQEMLAPHLKKLRDISIRSFPHQIPEWFNARYQRSARPMFKLWGLLMTNTRMLILFVLLLIGQPVWYFWTEVTVLNLLLAWLIYRQEEMSQSLLELATTTR
;
A
#
# COMPACT_ATOMS: atom_id res chain seq x y z
N GLN A 1 -3.28 27.89 -17.46
CA GLN A 1 -3.15 28.33 -16.04
C GLN A 1 -2.07 27.50 -15.36
N PRO A 2 -1.24 28.08 -14.48
CA PRO A 2 -0.11 27.38 -13.84
C PRO A 2 -0.54 26.37 -12.77
N TRP A 3 -1.69 26.59 -12.12
CA TRP A 3 -2.18 25.77 -11.00
C TRP A 3 -2.47 24.30 -11.34
N PRO A 4 -3.19 23.96 -12.44
CA PRO A 4 -3.40 22.57 -12.82
C PRO A 4 -2.10 21.82 -13.12
N LYS A 5 -1.11 22.50 -13.71
CA LYS A 5 0.21 21.92 -14.01
C LYS A 5 0.99 21.63 -12.73
N PHE A 6 0.92 22.52 -11.75
CA PHE A 6 1.54 22.32 -10.44
C PHE A 6 0.91 21.15 -9.67
N LEU A 7 -0.43 21.11 -9.58
CA LEU A 7 -1.13 19.99 -8.93
C LEU A 7 -0.85 18.66 -9.62
N LEU A 8 -0.79 18.66 -10.96
CA LEU A 8 -0.40 17.48 -11.73
C LEU A 8 1.03 17.05 -11.40
N ALA A 9 1.97 17.99 -11.27
CA ALA A 9 3.35 17.68 -10.90
C ALA A 9 3.44 17.03 -9.52
N LEU A 10 2.68 17.52 -8.53
CA LEU A 10 2.60 16.90 -7.20
C LEU A 10 2.02 15.48 -7.26
N TYR A 11 0.92 15.29 -7.99
CA TYR A 11 0.29 13.98 -8.16
C TYR A 11 1.22 12.97 -8.84
N LEU A 12 1.92 13.39 -9.90
CA LEU A 12 2.91 12.56 -10.58
C LEU A 12 4.09 12.22 -9.68
N ASN A 13 4.56 13.17 -8.86
CA ASN A 13 5.64 12.91 -7.90
C ASN A 13 5.20 11.90 -6.84
N PHE A 14 4.00 12.04 -6.30
CA PHE A 14 3.42 11.08 -5.36
C PHE A 14 3.33 9.68 -5.97
N THR A 15 2.82 9.57 -7.20
CA THR A 15 2.71 8.29 -7.91
C THR A 15 4.07 7.66 -8.14
N ARG A 16 5.08 8.45 -8.54
CA ARG A 16 6.46 7.99 -8.69
C ARG A 16 7.04 7.46 -7.39
N GLN A 17 6.82 8.15 -6.28
CA GLN A 17 7.28 7.68 -4.97
C GLN A 17 6.63 6.35 -4.59
N GLN A 18 5.33 6.18 -4.84
CA GLN A 18 4.66 4.90 -4.62
C GLN A 18 5.23 3.77 -5.48
N GLU A 19 5.51 4.02 -6.76
CA GLU A 19 6.13 3.03 -7.65
C GLU A 19 7.57 2.69 -7.24
N MET A 20 8.32 3.65 -6.69
CA MET A 20 9.67 3.42 -6.17
C MET A 20 9.66 2.57 -4.89
N LEU A 21 8.63 2.71 -4.05
CA LEU A 21 8.49 1.95 -2.81
C LEU A 21 7.98 0.52 -3.03
N ALA A 22 7.34 0.23 -4.16
CA ALA A 22 6.79 -1.10 -4.48
C ALA A 22 7.17 -1.59 -5.90
N PRO A 23 8.47 -1.77 -6.19
CA PRO A 23 8.93 -2.11 -7.55
C PRO A 23 8.45 -3.49 -8.03
N HIS A 24 8.36 -4.52 -7.17
CA HIS A 24 7.84 -5.83 -7.55
C HIS A 24 6.34 -5.78 -7.83
N LEU A 25 5.58 -4.96 -7.11
CA LEU A 25 4.17 -4.74 -7.44
C LEU A 25 4.00 -4.14 -8.83
N LYS A 26 4.83 -3.16 -9.19
CA LYS A 26 4.83 -2.58 -10.54
C LYS A 26 5.15 -3.63 -11.60
N LYS A 27 6.20 -4.43 -11.41
CA LYS A 27 6.55 -5.54 -12.30
C LYS A 27 5.42 -6.55 -12.42
N LEU A 28 4.79 -6.91 -11.30
CA LEU A 28 3.65 -7.82 -11.26
C LEU A 28 2.47 -7.30 -12.07
N ARG A 29 2.14 -6.02 -11.94
CA ARG A 29 1.10 -5.37 -12.74
C ARG A 29 1.42 -5.46 -14.23
N ASP A 30 2.63 -5.06 -14.61
CA ASP A 30 3.04 -5.01 -16.01
C ASP A 30 3.10 -6.42 -16.64
N ILE A 31 3.59 -7.42 -15.90
CA ILE A 31 3.59 -8.82 -16.35
C ILE A 31 2.17 -9.39 -16.40
N SER A 32 1.32 -9.09 -15.42
CA SER A 32 -0.07 -9.57 -15.43
C SER A 32 -0.83 -9.03 -16.64
N ILE A 33 -0.65 -7.75 -16.98
CA ILE A 33 -1.27 -7.13 -18.17
C ILE A 33 -0.76 -7.79 -19.47
N ARG A 34 0.55 -8.09 -19.54
CA ARG A 34 1.16 -8.72 -20.74
C ARG A 34 0.80 -10.20 -20.88
N SER A 35 0.79 -10.95 -19.79
CA SER A 35 0.56 -12.40 -19.78
C SER A 35 -0.93 -12.75 -19.82
N PHE A 36 -1.80 -11.88 -19.32
CA PHE A 36 -3.25 -12.11 -19.25
C PHE A 36 -4.04 -10.97 -19.91
N PRO A 37 -3.91 -10.77 -21.24
CA PRO A 37 -4.48 -9.62 -21.93
C PRO A 37 -6.02 -9.64 -22.03
N HIS A 38 -6.66 -10.80 -21.88
CA HIS A 38 -8.12 -10.94 -22.01
C HIS A 38 -8.79 -11.14 -20.65
N GLN A 39 -8.23 -12.02 -19.82
CA GLN A 39 -8.79 -12.32 -18.51
C GLN A 39 -7.70 -12.83 -17.56
N ILE A 40 -7.70 -12.32 -16.33
CA ILE A 40 -6.83 -12.81 -15.26
C ILE A 40 -7.38 -14.17 -14.78
N PRO A 41 -6.58 -15.24 -14.75
CA PRO A 41 -7.03 -16.55 -14.29
C PRO A 41 -7.55 -16.52 -12.85
N GLU A 42 -8.63 -17.25 -12.57
CA GLU A 42 -9.22 -17.27 -11.22
C GLU A 42 -8.25 -17.78 -10.15
N TRP A 43 -7.41 -18.77 -10.47
CA TRP A 43 -6.41 -19.29 -9.53
C TRP A 43 -5.42 -18.20 -9.10
N PHE A 44 -5.05 -17.30 -10.01
CA PHE A 44 -4.12 -16.20 -9.75
C PHE A 44 -4.80 -15.10 -8.93
N ASN A 45 -6.03 -14.74 -9.30
CA ASN A 45 -6.84 -13.79 -8.55
C ASN A 45 -7.11 -14.27 -7.11
N ALA A 46 -7.51 -15.54 -6.93
CA ALA A 46 -7.75 -16.13 -5.62
C ALA A 46 -6.49 -16.13 -4.76
N ARG A 47 -5.31 -16.40 -5.35
CA ARG A 47 -4.02 -16.34 -4.66
C ARG A 47 -3.68 -14.91 -4.24
N TYR A 48 -3.82 -13.94 -5.13
CA TYR A 48 -3.62 -12.52 -4.82
C TYR A 48 -4.55 -12.08 -3.68
N GLN A 49 -5.85 -12.37 -3.78
CA GLN A 49 -6.82 -11.99 -2.75
C GLN A 49 -6.51 -12.62 -1.39
N ARG A 50 -6.14 -13.91 -1.35
CA ARG A 50 -5.81 -14.58 -0.09
C ARG A 50 -4.64 -13.90 0.61
N SER A 51 -3.64 -13.45 -0.14
CA SER A 51 -2.46 -12.78 0.41
C SER A 51 -2.71 -11.30 0.73
N ALA A 52 -3.44 -10.56 -0.11
CA ALA A 52 -3.65 -9.12 0.03
C ALA A 52 -4.73 -8.75 1.05
N ARG A 53 -5.79 -9.57 1.21
CA ARG A 53 -6.90 -9.31 2.16
C ARG A 53 -6.47 -8.96 3.59
N PRO A 54 -5.57 -9.72 4.26
CA PRO A 54 -5.16 -9.36 5.62
C PRO A 54 -4.44 -8.00 5.68
N MET A 55 -3.69 -7.65 4.63
CA MET A 55 -2.97 -6.38 4.55
C MET A 55 -3.92 -5.18 4.48
N PHE A 56 -5.06 -5.30 3.79
CA PHE A 56 -6.01 -4.19 3.70
C PHE A 56 -6.58 -3.76 5.06
N LYS A 57 -6.75 -4.69 6.00
CA LYS A 57 -7.15 -4.34 7.37
C LYS A 57 -6.11 -3.46 8.05
N LEU A 58 -4.84 -3.79 7.87
CA LEU A 58 -3.72 -3.05 8.46
C LEU A 58 -3.50 -1.71 7.76
N TRP A 59 -3.62 -1.65 6.43
CA TRP A 59 -3.67 -0.39 5.68
C TRP A 59 -4.79 0.53 6.18
N GLY A 60 -5.95 -0.03 6.52
CA GLY A 60 -7.05 0.70 7.14
C GLY A 60 -6.69 1.35 8.48
N LEU A 61 -5.74 0.79 9.24
CA LEU A 61 -5.25 1.41 10.49
C LEU A 61 -4.42 2.68 10.23
N LEU A 62 -3.77 2.79 9.06
CA LEU A 62 -3.01 3.98 8.68
C LEU A 62 -3.91 5.09 8.12
N MET A 63 -5.17 4.78 7.80
CA MET A 63 -6.11 5.75 7.27
C MET A 63 -6.54 6.75 8.33
N THR A 64 -6.98 7.91 7.85
CA THR A 64 -7.35 9.06 8.68
C THR A 64 -8.38 8.73 9.77
N ASN A 65 -9.34 7.85 9.51
CA ASN A 65 -10.38 7.48 10.48
C ASN A 65 -9.80 6.90 11.77
N THR A 66 -8.86 5.95 11.65
CA THR A 66 -8.21 5.31 12.80
C THR A 66 -7.35 6.31 13.55
N ARG A 67 -6.62 7.16 12.82
CA ARG A 67 -5.78 8.22 13.39
C ARG A 67 -6.61 9.22 14.20
N MET A 68 -7.73 9.66 13.65
CA MET A 68 -8.69 10.53 14.34
C MET A 68 -9.25 9.88 15.61
N LEU A 69 -9.56 8.58 15.57
CA LEU A 69 -10.04 7.86 16.75
C LEU A 69 -8.97 7.78 17.85
N ILE A 70 -7.72 7.49 17.50
CA ILE A 70 -6.60 7.48 18.46
C ILE A 70 -6.41 8.88 19.07
N LEU A 71 -6.39 9.93 18.23
CA LEU A 71 -6.29 11.31 18.69
C LEU A 71 -7.43 11.67 19.63
N PHE A 72 -8.66 11.30 19.29
CA PHE A 72 -9.84 11.56 20.10
C PHE A 72 -9.74 10.93 21.49
N VAL A 73 -9.34 9.66 21.57
CA VAL A 73 -9.13 8.96 22.85
C VAL A 73 -8.03 9.63 23.68
N LEU A 74 -6.91 10.01 23.06
CA LEU A 74 -5.80 10.67 23.76
C LEU A 74 -6.16 12.07 24.25
N LEU A 75 -7.00 12.80 23.52
CA LEU A 75 -7.56 14.07 23.96
C LEU A 75 -8.46 13.90 25.19
N LEU A 76 -9.31 12.85 25.21
CA LEU A 76 -10.17 12.56 26.38
C LEU A 76 -9.36 12.22 27.64
N ILE A 77 -8.20 11.58 27.48
CA ILE A 77 -7.29 11.23 28.60
C ILE A 77 -6.40 12.45 28.99
N GLY A 78 -6.48 13.57 28.25
CA GLY A 78 -5.68 14.77 28.49
C GLY A 78 -4.19 14.60 28.14
N GLN A 79 -3.88 13.63 27.28
CA GLN A 79 -2.50 13.23 26.94
C GLN A 79 -2.24 13.26 25.42
N PRO A 80 -2.50 14.40 24.72
CA PRO A 80 -2.36 14.49 23.27
C PRO A 80 -0.93 14.31 22.75
N VAL A 81 0.09 14.53 23.59
CA VAL A 81 1.51 14.38 23.21
C VAL A 81 1.81 12.96 22.71
N TRP A 82 1.16 11.94 23.27
CA TRP A 82 1.32 10.55 22.86
C TRP A 82 0.84 10.26 21.44
N TYR A 83 -0.02 11.12 20.88
CA TYR A 83 -0.46 10.98 19.50
C TYR A 83 0.72 11.18 18.54
N PHE A 84 1.54 12.20 18.78
CA PHE A 84 2.74 12.47 17.98
C PHE A 84 3.72 11.30 18.03
N TRP A 85 3.95 10.72 19.21
CA TRP A 85 4.80 9.53 19.33
C TRP A 85 4.24 8.34 18.58
N THR A 86 2.94 8.09 18.70
CA THR A 86 2.25 7.00 17.98
C THR A 86 2.35 7.16 16.46
N GLU A 87 2.21 8.39 15.97
CA GLU A 87 2.35 8.72 14.55
C GLU A 87 3.76 8.48 14.04
N VAL A 88 4.76 9.05 14.70
CA VAL A 88 6.17 8.97 14.29
C VAL A 88 6.74 7.56 14.46
N THR A 89 6.27 6.79 15.43
CA THR A 89 6.79 5.44 15.72
C THR A 89 5.85 4.35 15.21
N VAL A 90 4.74 4.09 15.91
CA VAL A 90 3.85 2.95 15.66
C VAL A 90 3.33 2.92 14.22
N LEU A 91 2.77 4.03 13.73
CA LEU A 91 2.15 4.06 12.40
C LEU A 91 3.21 4.06 11.27
N ASN A 92 4.35 4.70 11.46
CA ASN A 92 5.46 4.66 10.50
C ASN A 92 6.15 3.28 10.46
N LEU A 93 6.32 2.61 11.60
CA LEU A 93 6.83 1.24 11.65
C LEU A 93 5.86 0.27 10.98
N LEU A 94 4.55 0.42 11.23
CA LEU A 94 3.53 -0.36 10.55
C LEU A 94 3.54 -0.10 9.04
N LEU A 95 3.70 1.16 8.61
CA LEU A 95 3.84 1.52 7.19
C LEU A 95 5.04 0.81 6.54
N ALA A 96 6.22 0.90 7.15
CA ALA A 96 7.43 0.27 6.64
C ALA A 96 7.27 -1.26 6.54
N TRP A 97 6.70 -1.88 7.58
CA TRP A 97 6.40 -3.30 7.57
C TRP A 97 5.39 -3.70 6.49
N LEU A 98 4.34 -2.89 6.27
CA LEU A 98 3.35 -3.14 5.22
C LEU A 98 3.94 -3.05 3.82
N ILE A 99 4.80 -2.05 3.58
CA ILE A 99 5.52 -1.92 2.31
C ILE A 99 6.38 -3.16 2.07
N TYR A 100 7.17 -3.57 3.06
CA TYR A 100 8.01 -4.77 2.98
C TYR A 100 7.17 -6.02 2.69
N ARG A 101 6.09 -6.23 3.43
CA ARG A 101 5.19 -7.39 3.25
C ARG A 101 4.52 -7.39 1.88
N GLN A 102 4.17 -6.21 1.36
CA GLN A 102 3.53 -6.05 0.06
C GLN A 102 4.50 -6.43 -1.07
N GLU A 103 5.75 -6.05 -0.88
CA GLU A 103 6.82 -6.34 -1.82
C GLU A 103 7.15 -7.83 -1.86
N GLU A 104 7.29 -8.46 -0.69
CA GLU A 104 7.47 -9.91 -0.55
C GLU A 104 6.32 -10.70 -1.23
N MET A 105 5.08 -10.29 -0.97
CA MET A 105 3.90 -10.87 -1.63
C MET A 105 3.96 -10.71 -3.14
N SER A 106 4.30 -9.50 -3.62
CA SER A 106 4.32 -9.21 -5.05
C SER A 106 5.41 -9.99 -5.77
N GLN A 107 6.57 -10.17 -5.14
CA GLN A 107 7.64 -11.02 -5.64
C GLN A 107 7.20 -12.49 -5.76
N SER A 108 6.58 -13.05 -4.70
CA SER A 108 6.10 -14.43 -4.73
C SER A 108 5.07 -14.68 -5.85
N LEU A 109 4.17 -13.73 -6.08
CA LEU A 109 3.20 -13.80 -7.17
C LEU A 109 3.85 -13.64 -8.54
N LEU A 110 4.92 -12.85 -8.63
CA LEU A 110 5.68 -12.67 -9.86
C LEU A 110 6.33 -13.98 -10.29
N GLU A 111 7.00 -14.65 -9.35
CA GLU A 111 7.62 -15.95 -9.58
C GLU A 111 6.58 -16.98 -10.06
N LEU A 112 5.43 -17.06 -9.40
CA LEU A 112 4.29 -17.90 -9.81
C LEU A 112 3.82 -17.61 -11.24
N ALA A 113 3.68 -16.33 -11.60
CA ALA A 113 3.24 -15.92 -12.94
C ALA A 113 4.29 -16.28 -14.01
N THR A 114 5.57 -16.28 -13.68
CA THR A 114 6.65 -16.64 -14.60
C THR A 114 6.87 -18.16 -14.74
N THR A 115 6.66 -18.95 -13.68
CA THR A 115 6.84 -20.41 -13.70
C THR A 115 5.67 -21.15 -14.35
N THR A 116 4.47 -20.56 -14.37
CA THR A 116 3.28 -21.17 -14.98
C THR A 116 3.21 -20.93 -16.50
N ARG A 117 4.31 -20.44 -17.10
CA ARG A 117 4.46 -20.21 -18.54
C ARG A 117 5.22 -21.35 -19.19
#